data_AF-A0A935T7C7-F1
#
_entry.id   AF-A0A935T7C7-F1
#
_cell.length_a   1.000
_cell.length_b   1.000
_cell.length_c   1.000
_cell.angle_alpha   90.00
_cell.angle_beta   90.00
_cell.angle_gamma   90.00
#
_symmetry.space_group_name_H-M   'P 1'
#
loop_
_entity.id
_entity.type
_entity.pdbx_description
1 polymer ?
#
loop_
_entity_poly.entity_id
_entity_poly.type
_entity_poly.pdbx_seq_one_letter_code
_entity_poly.pdbx_strand_id
1 'polypeptide(L)'
;MLATRRRVLGDEHPDTLGGMRNLIATLWDANQQEEARDMAKSLYGLYRKVNGPQHETTVTTGLRLLQMYGELGDQDAANLLIAELASEKQARP
;
A
#
# COMPACT_ATOMS: atom_id res chain seq x y z
N MET A 1 -11.82 14.84 -7.32
CA MET A 1 -12.59 13.84 -8.12
C MET A 1 -12.30 12.37 -7.74
N LEU A 2 -11.73 12.05 -6.56
CA LEU A 2 -11.55 10.64 -6.13
C LEU A 2 -12.82 10.05 -5.50
N ALA A 3 -13.58 10.84 -4.74
CA ALA A 3 -14.82 10.40 -4.10
C ALA A 3 -15.86 9.87 -5.13
N THR A 4 -15.92 10.47 -6.32
CA THR A 4 -16.81 10.05 -7.40
C THR A 4 -16.35 8.75 -8.06
N ARG A 5 -15.03 8.52 -8.16
CA ARG A 5 -14.47 7.28 -8.77
C ARG A 5 -14.65 6.05 -7.89
N ARG A 6 -14.48 6.18 -6.56
CA ARG A 6 -14.76 5.08 -5.60
C ARG A 6 -16.19 4.55 -5.75
N ARG A 7 -17.16 5.45 -5.97
CA ARG A 7 -18.59 5.10 -6.05
C ARG A 7 -19.00 4.47 -7.38
N VAL A 8 -18.24 4.68 -8.46
CA VAL A 8 -18.60 4.21 -9.82
C VAL A 8 -17.79 2.98 -10.24
N LEU A 9 -16.53 2.89 -9.84
CA LEU A 9 -15.63 1.80 -10.24
C LEU A 9 -15.38 0.78 -9.11
N GLY A 10 -15.74 1.12 -7.87
CA GLY A 10 -15.36 0.36 -6.68
C GLY A 10 -13.92 0.64 -6.23
N ASP A 11 -13.63 0.31 -4.98
CA ASP A 11 -12.29 0.51 -4.38
C ASP A 11 -11.22 -0.42 -4.97
N GLU A 12 -11.62 -1.46 -5.69
CA GLU A 12 -10.75 -2.49 -6.27
C GLU A 12 -10.38 -2.24 -7.74
N HIS A 13 -10.90 -1.18 -8.37
CA HIS A 13 -10.60 -0.89 -9.78
C HIS A 13 -9.19 -0.32 -9.97
N PRO A 14 -8.42 -0.78 -10.98
CA PRO A 14 -7.04 -0.32 -11.23
C PRO A 14 -6.88 1.21 -11.29
N ASP A 15 -7.78 1.92 -11.98
CA ASP A 15 -7.73 3.39 -12.06
C ASP A 15 -7.97 4.08 -10.70
N THR A 16 -8.79 3.49 -9.84
CA THR A 16 -9.03 3.99 -8.48
C THR A 16 -7.78 3.76 -7.61
N LEU A 17 -7.19 2.58 -7.70
CA LEU A 17 -5.97 2.21 -6.96
C LEU A 17 -4.75 3.03 -7.40
N GLY A 18 -4.62 3.32 -8.70
CA GLY A 18 -3.61 4.24 -9.23
C GLY A 18 -3.81 5.68 -8.73
N GLY A 19 -5.06 6.14 -8.63
CA GLY A 19 -5.39 7.44 -8.05
C GLY A 19 -5.07 7.54 -6.55
N MET A 20 -5.32 6.46 -5.78
CA MET A 20 -4.94 6.40 -4.36
C MET A 20 -3.41 6.47 -4.18
N ARG A 21 -2.64 5.78 -5.02
CA ARG A 21 -1.16 5.84 -4.98
C ARG A 21 -0.64 7.26 -5.16
N ASN A 22 -1.20 8.01 -6.11
CA ASN A 22 -0.80 9.38 -6.34
C ASN A 22 -1.17 10.28 -5.15
N LEU A 23 -2.35 10.08 -4.54
CA LEU A 23 -2.75 10.84 -3.36
C LEU A 23 -1.81 10.58 -2.17
N ILE A 24 -1.41 9.33 -1.93
CA ILE A 24 -0.44 8.98 -0.88
C ILE A 24 0.87 9.76 -1.06
N ALA A 25 1.39 9.84 -2.29
CA ALA A 25 2.60 10.60 -2.57
C ALA A 25 2.40 12.11 -2.28
N THR A 26 1.28 12.69 -2.71
CA THR A 26 0.97 14.09 -2.43
C THR A 26 0.84 14.37 -0.93
N LEU A 27 0.20 13.48 -0.18
CA LEU A 27 0.08 13.62 1.29
C LEU A 27 1.46 13.52 1.96
N TRP A 28 2.33 12.63 1.48
CA TRP A 28 3.70 12.51 1.98
C TRP A 28 4.49 13.81 1.78
N ASP A 29 4.43 14.37 0.57
CA ASP A 29 5.12 15.62 0.22
C ASP A 29 4.52 16.83 0.97
N ALA A 30 3.23 16.77 1.33
CA ALA A 30 2.55 17.77 2.15
C ALA A 30 2.82 17.61 3.66
N ASN A 31 3.75 16.76 4.06
CA ASN A 31 4.09 16.46 5.46
C ASN A 31 2.94 15.84 6.28
N GLN A 32 1.94 15.27 5.60
CA GLN A 32 0.85 14.48 6.20
C GLN A 32 1.22 12.99 6.22
N GLN A 33 2.38 12.68 6.80
CA GLN A 33 3.03 11.37 6.68
C GLN A 33 2.25 10.23 7.33
N GLU A 34 1.60 10.47 8.49
CA GLU A 34 0.76 9.45 9.14
C GLU A 34 -0.47 9.07 8.31
N GLU A 35 -1.17 10.07 7.75
CA GLU A 35 -2.34 9.85 6.90
C GLU A 35 -1.96 9.13 5.60
N ALA A 36 -0.83 9.54 5.00
CA ALA A 36 -0.27 8.87 3.84
C ALA A 36 0.05 7.39 4.13
N ARG A 37 0.68 7.10 5.29
CA ARG A 37 1.02 5.74 5.74
C ARG A 37 -0.22 4.88 5.92
N ASP A 38 -1.25 5.40 6.60
CA ASP A 38 -2.48 4.65 6.83
C ASP A 38 -3.21 4.33 5.53
N MET A 39 -3.24 5.30 4.61
CA MET A 39 -3.79 5.09 3.28
C MET A 39 -2.97 4.08 2.45
N ALA A 40 -1.64 4.12 2.54
CA ALA A 40 -0.76 3.14 1.90
C ALA A 40 -0.97 1.72 2.46
N LYS A 41 -1.20 1.57 3.76
CA LYS A 41 -1.55 0.29 4.39
C LYS A 41 -2.89 -0.25 3.89
N SER A 42 -3.92 0.59 3.76
CA SER A 42 -5.20 0.18 3.16
C SER A 42 -5.03 -0.23 1.69
N LEU A 43 -4.25 0.54 0.92
CA LEU A 43 -3.98 0.25 -0.49
C LEU A 43 -3.24 -1.09 -0.67
N TYR A 44 -2.26 -1.38 0.19
CA TYR A 44 -1.56 -2.66 0.21
C TYR A 44 -2.51 -3.84 0.46
N GLY A 45 -3.40 -3.74 1.45
CA GLY A 45 -4.41 -4.77 1.73
C GLY A 45 -5.37 -5.01 0.54
N LEU A 46 -5.79 -3.94 -0.14
CA LEU A 46 -6.62 -4.06 -1.34
C LEU A 46 -5.87 -4.76 -2.48
N TYR A 47 -4.63 -4.37 -2.77
CA TYR A 47 -3.84 -5.04 -3.81
C TYR A 47 -3.57 -6.51 -3.49
N ARG A 48 -3.31 -6.86 -2.22
CA ARG A 48 -3.21 -8.26 -1.78
C ARG A 48 -4.48 -9.04 -2.08
N LYS A 49 -5.65 -8.46 -1.83
CA LYS A 49 -6.95 -9.12 -2.06
C LYS A 49 -7.28 -9.27 -3.54
N VAL A 50 -7.04 -8.23 -4.34
CA VAL A 50 -7.42 -8.18 -5.76
C VAL A 50 -6.45 -8.94 -6.65
N ASN A 51 -5.14 -8.70 -6.45
CA ASN A 51 -4.10 -9.23 -7.32
C ASN A 51 -3.34 -10.42 -6.71
N GLY A 52 -3.49 -10.66 -5.40
CA GLY A 52 -2.72 -11.63 -4.64
C GLY A 52 -1.46 -11.03 -4.00
N PRO A 53 -0.92 -11.68 -2.96
CA PRO A 53 0.23 -11.19 -2.19
C PRO A 53 1.55 -11.11 -2.98
N GLN A 54 1.71 -11.96 -4.00
CA GLN A 54 2.94 -12.06 -4.79
C GLN A 54 2.92 -11.23 -6.08
N HIS A 55 1.80 -10.58 -6.41
CA HIS A 55 1.71 -9.76 -7.60
C HIS A 55 2.66 -8.56 -7.51
N GLU A 56 3.28 -8.20 -8.64
CA GLU A 56 4.28 -7.13 -8.71
C GLU A 56 3.79 -5.83 -8.04
N THR A 57 2.58 -5.37 -8.40
CA THR A 57 1.97 -4.16 -7.80
C THR A 57 1.78 -4.25 -6.29
N THR A 58 1.45 -5.43 -5.77
CA THR A 58 1.28 -5.67 -4.33
C THR A 58 2.63 -5.58 -3.62
N VAL A 59 3.65 -6.23 -4.18
CA VAL A 59 5.02 -6.21 -3.65
C VAL A 59 5.59 -4.79 -3.69
N THR A 60 5.45 -4.07 -4.81
CA THR A 60 5.90 -2.67 -4.92
C THR A 60 5.22 -1.77 -3.88
N THR A 61 3.92 -1.95 -3.64
CA THR A 61 3.20 -1.18 -2.61
C THR A 61 3.67 -1.52 -1.21
N GLY A 62 3.95 -2.81 -0.93
CA GLY A 62 4.55 -3.24 0.34
C GLY A 62 5.94 -2.65 0.57
N LEU A 63 6.81 -2.62 -0.45
CA LEU A 63 8.13 -1.98 -0.35
C LEU A 63 8.02 -0.47 -0.09
N ARG A 64 7.05 0.21 -0.72
CA ARG A 64 6.76 1.63 -0.45
C ARG A 64 6.36 1.83 1.01
N LEU A 65 5.52 0.95 1.55
CA LEU A 65 5.07 1.01 2.93
C LEU A 65 6.23 0.76 3.93
N LEU A 66 7.15 -0.16 3.61
CA LEU A 66 8.39 -0.34 4.38
C LEU A 66 9.25 0.92 4.44
N GLN A 67 9.42 1.60 3.30
CA GLN A 67 10.15 2.86 3.25
C GLN A 67 9.50 3.91 4.17
N MET A 68 8.16 4.03 4.10
CA MET A 68 7.42 4.98 4.93
C MET A 68 7.55 4.68 6.43
N TYR A 69 7.50 3.41 6.83
CA TYR A 69 7.76 3.04 8.22
C TYR A 69 9.18 3.39 8.66
N GLY A 70 10.19 3.19 7.81
CA GLY A 70 11.56 3.58 8.10
C GLY A 70 11.73 5.09 8.28
N GLU A 71 11.12 5.89 7.41
CA GLU A 71 11.14 7.36 7.49
C GLU A 71 10.41 7.89 8.73
N LEU A 72 9.38 7.18 9.22
CA LEU A 72 8.65 7.49 10.46
C LEU A 72 9.29 6.90 11.73
N GLY A 73 10.32 6.07 11.59
CA GLY A 73 10.95 5.37 12.72
C GLY A 73 10.11 4.23 13.31
N ASP A 74 9.06 3.77 12.63
CA ASP A 74 8.19 2.68 13.07
C ASP A 74 8.81 1.31 12.71
N GLN A 75 9.85 0.94 13.45
CA GLN A 75 10.60 -0.29 13.20
C GLN A 75 9.76 -1.54 13.45
N ASP A 76 8.82 -1.50 14.38
CA ASP A 76 7.96 -2.64 14.69
C ASP A 76 7.05 -2.96 13.50
N ALA A 77 6.40 -1.96 12.92
CA ALA A 77 5.56 -2.15 11.73
C ALA A 77 6.38 -2.58 10.51
N ALA A 78 7.60 -2.05 10.34
CA ALA A 78 8.51 -2.48 9.29
C ALA A 78 8.90 -3.96 9.44
N ASN A 79 9.27 -4.39 10.64
CA ASN A 79 9.66 -5.77 10.92
C ASN A 79 8.51 -6.76 10.68
N LEU A 80 7.29 -6.41 11.10
CA LEU A 80 6.10 -7.21 10.83
C LEU A 80 5.86 -7.38 9.33
N LEU A 81 5.97 -6.30 8.55
CA LEU A 81 5.77 -6.35 7.11
C LEU A 81 6.90 -7.11 6.39
N ILE A 82 8.14 -7.01 6.84
CA ILE A 82 9.26 -7.82 6.32
C ILE A 82 8.98 -9.31 6.55
N ALA A 83 8.54 -9.70 7.76
CA ALA A 83 8.22 -11.08 8.08
C ALA A 83 7.07 -11.61 7.21
N GLU A 84 6.03 -10.79 6.99
CA GLU A 84 4.92 -11.11 6.10
C GLU A 84 5.40 -11.36 4.67
N LEU A 85 6.14 -10.42 4.07
CA LEU A 85 6.67 -10.55 2.70
C LEU A 85 7.61 -11.76 2.56
N ALA A 86 8.41 -12.06 3.58
CA ALA A 86 9.31 -13.21 3.59
C ALA A 86 8.53 -14.54 3.64
N SER A 87 7.42 -14.60 4.37
CA SER A 87 6.57 -15.79 4.46
C SER A 87 5.85 -16.08 3.14
N GLU A 88 5.31 -15.04 2.50
CA GLU A 88 4.57 -15.15 1.23
C GLU A 88 5.48 -15.57 0.08
N LYS A 89 6.77 -15.20 0.12
CA LYS A 89 7.78 -15.63 -0.87
C LYS A 89 8.15 -17.11 -0.76
N GLN A 90 8.07 -17.69 0.44
CA GLN A 90 8.46 -19.08 0.71
C GLN A 90 7.36 -20.10 0.40
N ALA A 91 6.11 -19.67 0.22
CA ALA A 91 4.97 -20.54 -0.08
C ALA A 91 4.91 -21.05 -1.55
N ARG A 92 6.06 -21.07 -2.26
CA ARG A 92 6.17 -21.58 -3.63
C ARG A 92 6.40 -23.10 -3.61
N PRO A 93 5.51 -23.92 -4.19
CA PRO A 93 5.82 -25.34 -4.44
C PRO A 93 6.93 -25.51 -5.48
#